data_AF-A0A1S8WH23-F1
#
_entry.id   AF-A0A1S8WH23-F1
#
_cell.length_a   1.000
_cell.length_b   1.000
_cell.length_c   1.000
_cell.angle_alpha   90.00
_cell.angle_beta   90.00
_cell.angle_gamma   90.00
#
_symmetry.space_group_name_H-M   'P 1'
#
loop_
_entity.id
_entity.type
_entity.pdbx_description
1 polymer ?
#
loop_
_entity_poly.entity_id
_entity_poly.type
_entity_poly.pdbx_seq_one_letter_code
_entity_poly.pdbx_strand_id
1 'polypeptide(L)'
;VISLILITVGALIKWNQDLLASRIVPALLGPDAKDNVRDAMHQLVLEIFKLLGPFGLAIFIFGIFLFVLTFCGIFGVCCKSKVLLGTYATLLLVLFLALLIMTIVFGTRASWFRAQVQELFKTFIVGSYKMDNDNQSLDPLTQLIDMIQQNQHCCGSYSYQDYKENESFKAQSYSIPASCCADPTDRSCWSKPTPKNSYMNT
;
A
#
# COMPACT_ATOMS: atom_id res chain seq x y z
N VAL A 1 12.14 20.23 9.10
CA VAL A 1 12.27 19.66 7.74
C VAL A 1 11.28 18.52 7.52
N ILE A 2 11.35 17.43 8.30
CA ILE A 2 10.45 16.26 8.15
C ILE A 2 8.96 16.66 8.17
N SER A 3 8.52 17.47 9.15
CA SER A 3 7.12 17.90 9.25
C SER A 3 6.64 18.67 8.01
N LEU A 4 7.49 19.51 7.41
CA LEU A 4 7.16 20.27 6.19
C LEU A 4 7.03 19.35 4.97
N ILE A 5 7.88 18.33 4.87
CA ILE A 5 7.78 17.32 3.81
C ILE A 5 6.45 16.56 3.95
N LEU A 6 6.08 16.12 5.15
CA LEU A 6 4.82 15.41 5.38
C LEU A 6 3.59 16.28 5.07
N ILE A 7 3.59 17.55 5.46
CA ILE A 7 2.51 18.50 5.13
C ILE A 7 2.40 18.67 3.62
N THR A 8 3.52 18.94 2.94
CA THR A 8 3.51 19.19 1.49
C THR A 8 3.07 17.96 0.71
N VAL A 9 3.60 16.77 1.04
CA VAL A 9 3.22 15.50 0.41
C VAL A 9 1.75 15.15 0.72
N GLY A 10 1.31 15.25 1.97
CA GLY A 10 -0.07 14.96 2.35
C GLY A 10 -1.08 15.91 1.68
N ALA A 11 -0.77 17.20 1.62
CA ALA A 11 -1.59 18.18 0.90
C ALA A 11 -1.65 17.87 -0.60
N LEU A 12 -0.51 17.52 -1.21
CA LEU A 12 -0.44 17.16 -2.63
C LEU A 12 -1.31 15.93 -2.94
N ILE A 13 -1.24 14.88 -2.12
CA ILE A 13 -2.03 13.66 -2.28
C ILE A 13 -3.53 13.94 -2.09
N LYS A 14 -3.92 14.81 -1.15
CA LYS A 14 -5.33 15.04 -0.82
C LYS A 14 -6.03 16.04 -1.74
N TRP A 15 -5.34 17.10 -2.16
CA TRP A 15 -5.94 18.24 -2.87
C TRP A 15 -5.56 18.32 -4.34
N ASN A 16 -4.51 17.63 -4.78
CA ASN A 16 -3.95 17.82 -6.12
C ASN A 16 -3.91 16.52 -6.94
N GLN A 17 -4.96 15.69 -6.78
CA GLN A 17 -5.07 14.37 -7.39
C GLN A 17 -5.09 14.42 -8.92
N ASP A 18 -5.75 15.41 -9.51
CA ASP A 18 -5.80 15.61 -10.96
C ASP A 18 -4.44 16.04 -11.55
N LEU A 19 -3.70 16.88 -10.82
CA LEU A 19 -2.37 17.29 -11.25
C LEU A 19 -1.37 16.12 -11.13
N LEU A 20 -1.49 15.33 -10.07
CA LEU A 20 -0.71 14.10 -9.91
C LEU A 20 -1.01 13.11 -11.05
N ALA A 21 -2.28 12.88 -11.36
CA ALA A 21 -2.68 12.01 -12.45
C ALA A 21 -2.13 12.52 -13.80
N SER A 22 -2.30 13.81 -14.11
CA SER A 22 -1.81 14.40 -15.37
C SER A 22 -0.29 14.42 -15.50
N ARG A 23 0.48 14.34 -14.41
CA ARG A 23 1.94 14.23 -14.44
C ARG A 23 2.44 12.79 -14.45
N ILE A 24 1.79 11.90 -13.69
CA ILE A 24 2.22 10.51 -13.52
C ILE A 24 1.86 9.68 -14.76
N VAL A 25 0.68 9.88 -15.35
CA VAL A 25 0.23 9.14 -16.54
C VAL A 25 1.23 9.23 -17.71
N PRO A 26 1.67 10.42 -18.16
CA PRO A 26 2.66 10.52 -19.23
C PRO A 26 4.06 10.04 -18.83
N ALA A 27 4.42 10.12 -17.54
CA ALA A 27 5.69 9.57 -17.05
C ALA A 27 5.72 8.04 -17.07
N LEU A 28 4.56 7.38 -16.85
CA LEU A 28 4.43 5.93 -16.87
C LEU A 28 4.30 5.36 -18.29
N LEU A 29 3.56 6.03 -19.18
CA LEU A 29 3.24 5.52 -20.51
C LEU A 29 4.20 6.01 -21.62
N GLY A 30 5.00 7.04 -21.34
CA GLY A 30 5.80 7.72 -22.37
C GLY A 30 4.93 8.57 -23.32
N PRO A 31 5.55 9.42 -24.16
CA PRO A 31 4.82 10.34 -25.04
C PRO A 31 4.07 9.65 -26.20
N ASP A 32 4.41 8.41 -26.55
CA ASP A 32 3.89 7.68 -27.73
C ASP A 32 2.69 6.76 -27.44
N ALA A 33 2.12 6.82 -26.25
CA ALA A 33 0.99 5.97 -25.88
C ALA A 33 -0.33 6.38 -26.55
N LYS A 34 -1.10 5.38 -26.99
CA LYS A 34 -2.42 5.59 -27.61
C LYS A 34 -3.40 6.25 -26.65
N ASP A 35 -4.25 7.16 -27.16
CA ASP A 35 -5.20 7.94 -26.34
C ASP A 35 -6.13 7.08 -25.49
N ASN A 36 -6.65 5.98 -26.06
CA ASN A 36 -7.52 5.05 -25.33
C ASN A 36 -6.83 4.36 -24.14
N VAL A 37 -5.51 4.12 -24.23
CA VAL A 37 -4.70 3.58 -23.13
C VAL A 37 -4.43 4.67 -22.08
N ARG A 38 -4.20 5.91 -22.53
CA ARG A 38 -4.00 7.07 -21.66
C ARG A 38 -5.24 7.35 -20.82
N ASP A 39 -6.42 7.24 -21.41
CA ASP A 39 -7.70 7.43 -20.73
C ASP A 39 -7.99 6.31 -19.71
N ALA A 40 -7.69 5.05 -20.07
CA ALA A 40 -7.79 3.92 -19.15
C ALA A 40 -6.84 4.06 -17.94
N MET A 41 -5.60 4.52 -18.18
CA MET A 41 -4.62 4.79 -17.12
C MET A 41 -5.06 5.95 -16.23
N HIS A 42 -5.63 7.02 -16.80
CA HIS A 42 -6.19 8.13 -16.02
C HIS A 42 -7.28 7.65 -15.06
N GLN A 43 -8.20 6.79 -15.51
CA GLN A 43 -9.22 6.23 -14.64
C GLN A 43 -8.62 5.40 -13.50
N LEU A 44 -7.65 4.54 -13.81
CA LEU A 44 -6.99 3.69 -12.82
C LEU A 44 -6.22 4.51 -11.77
N VAL A 45 -5.48 5.53 -12.21
CA VAL A 45 -4.71 6.40 -11.32
C VAL A 45 -5.63 7.20 -10.39
N LEU A 46 -6.79 7.65 -10.88
CA LEU A 46 -7.78 8.34 -10.04
C LEU A 46 -8.41 7.41 -9.01
N GLU A 47 -8.72 6.16 -9.35
CA GLU A 47 -9.21 5.16 -8.39
C GLU A 47 -8.16 4.86 -7.31
N ILE A 48 -6.89 4.73 -7.70
CA ILE A 48 -5.77 4.58 -6.76
C ILE A 48 -5.67 5.82 -5.84
N PHE A 49 -5.77 7.03 -6.38
CA PHE A 49 -5.71 8.24 -5.56
C PHE A 49 -6.91 8.42 -4.64
N LYS A 50 -8.11 8.00 -5.05
CA LYS A 50 -9.28 7.96 -4.16
C LYS A 50 -9.03 6.99 -2.99
N LEU A 51 -8.46 5.82 -3.27
CA LEU A 51 -8.10 4.84 -2.26
C LEU A 51 -6.98 5.35 -1.32
N LEU A 52 -6.01 6.09 -1.85
CA LEU A 52 -4.93 6.74 -1.09
C LEU A 52 -5.38 8.01 -0.37
N GLY A 53 -6.55 8.56 -0.70
CA GLY A 53 -7.07 9.81 -0.17
C GLY A 53 -7.11 9.88 1.37
N PRO A 54 -7.67 8.87 2.07
CA PRO A 54 -7.67 8.81 3.53
C PRO A 54 -6.26 8.81 4.12
N PHE A 55 -5.31 8.10 3.49
CA PHE A 55 -3.92 8.07 3.93
C PHE A 55 -3.24 9.44 3.75
N GLY A 56 -3.47 10.11 2.61
CA GLY A 56 -2.95 11.46 2.37
C GLY A 56 -3.45 12.47 3.40
N LEU A 57 -4.73 12.40 3.78
CA LEU A 57 -5.30 13.23 4.84
C LEU A 57 -4.64 12.96 6.20
N ALA A 58 -4.47 11.68 6.56
CA ALA A 58 -3.83 11.30 7.81
C ALA A 58 -2.38 11.80 7.90
N ILE A 59 -1.60 11.65 6.82
CA ILE A 59 -0.22 12.16 6.71
C ILE A 59 -0.19 13.68 6.87
N PHE A 60 -1.11 14.40 6.24
CA PHE A 60 -1.20 15.85 6.36
C PHE A 60 -1.46 16.31 7.79
N ILE A 61 -2.47 15.73 8.45
CA ILE A 61 -2.82 16.06 9.84
C ILE A 61 -1.65 15.76 10.78
N PHE A 62 -1.02 14.59 10.61
CA PHE A 62 0.15 14.21 11.39
C PHE A 62 1.33 15.17 11.17
N GLY A 63 1.56 15.61 9.94
CA GLY A 63 2.56 16.60 9.60
C GLY A 63 2.36 17.94 10.31
N ILE A 64 1.12 18.45 10.37
CA ILE A 64 0.78 19.68 11.10
C ILE A 64 1.07 19.51 12.59
N PHE A 65 0.65 18.39 13.17
CA PHE A 65 0.87 18.09 14.58
C PHE A 65 2.37 18.05 14.92
N LEU A 66 3.18 17.39 14.10
CA LEU A 66 4.64 17.37 14.26
C LEU A 66 5.26 18.78 14.08
N PHE A 67 4.71 19.60 13.17
CA PHE A 67 5.18 20.96 13.00
C PHE A 67 4.97 21.79 14.27
N VAL A 68 3.78 21.73 14.87
CA VAL A 68 3.47 22.39 16.15
C VAL A 68 4.41 21.91 17.26
N LEU A 69 4.65 20.60 17.37
CA LEU A 69 5.61 20.06 18.34
C LEU A 69 7.01 20.64 18.17
N THR A 70 7.52 20.66 16.93
CA THR A 70 8.85 21.20 16.65
C THR A 70 8.93 22.70 16.92
N PHE A 71 7.87 23.45 16.61
CA PHE A 71 7.79 24.88 16.88
C PHE A 71 7.80 25.14 18.40
N CYS A 72 6.95 24.47 19.17
CA CYS A 72 6.94 24.61 20.63
C CYS A 72 8.28 24.25 21.26
N GLY A 73 8.94 23.18 20.78
CA GLY A 73 10.28 22.80 21.25
C GLY A 73 11.33 23.88 20.98
N ILE A 74 11.48 24.31 19.72
CA ILE A 74 12.50 25.29 19.32
C ILE A 74 12.26 26.64 20.00
N PHE A 75 11.04 27.18 19.93
CA PHE A 75 10.72 28.46 20.56
C PHE A 75 10.74 28.36 22.09
N GLY A 76 10.43 27.20 22.68
CA GLY A 76 10.48 27.01 24.12
C GLY A 76 11.90 27.16 24.67
N VAL A 77 12.88 26.62 23.95
CA VAL A 77 14.30 26.77 24.26
C VAL A 77 14.77 28.21 23.98
N CYS A 78 14.49 28.74 22.78
CA CYS A 78 14.96 30.07 22.38
C CYS A 78 14.41 31.20 23.27
N CYS A 79 13.13 31.14 23.64
CA CYS A 79 12.49 32.15 24.46
C CYS A 79 12.68 31.90 25.97
N LYS A 80 13.38 30.82 26.38
CA LYS A 80 13.50 30.37 27.78
C LYS A 80 12.13 30.29 28.50
N SER A 81 11.07 30.02 27.76
CA SER A 81 9.71 30.01 28.28
C SER A 81 9.40 28.64 28.88
N LYS A 82 9.28 28.59 30.21
CA LYS A 82 8.91 27.36 30.94
C LYS A 82 7.56 26.81 30.50
N VAL A 83 6.63 27.68 30.12
CA VAL A 83 5.29 27.27 29.66
C VAL A 83 5.37 26.51 28.35
N LEU A 84 6.11 27.03 27.36
CA LEU A 84 6.20 26.42 26.02
C LEU A 84 7.04 25.14 26.03
N LEU A 85 8.04 25.06 26.91
CA LEU A 85 8.78 23.83 27.15
C LEU A 85 7.92 22.79 27.89
N GLY A 86 7.08 23.23 28.84
CA GLY A 86 6.11 22.39 29.52
C GLY A 86 5.06 21.80 28.58
N THR A 87 4.52 22.59 27.65
CA THR A 87 3.57 22.07 26.65
C THR A 87 4.23 21.07 25.71
N TYR A 88 5.46 21.31 25.27
CA TYR A 88 6.23 20.36 24.48
C TYR A 88 6.42 19.03 25.22
N ALA A 89 6.85 19.07 26.48
CA ALA A 89 7.04 17.87 27.31
C ALA A 89 5.72 17.10 27.53
N THR A 90 4.62 17.81 27.80
CA THR A 90 3.30 17.19 27.96
C THR A 90 2.82 16.53 26.68
N LEU A 91 2.97 17.18 25.52
CA LEU A 91 2.55 16.60 24.24
C LEU A 91 3.40 15.37 23.88
N LEU A 92 4.70 15.39 24.18
CA LEU A 92 5.56 14.20 24.04
C LEU A 92 5.14 13.06 24.96
N LEU A 93 4.76 13.37 26.21
CA LEU A 93 4.28 12.36 27.14
C LEU A 93 2.99 11.71 26.63
N VAL A 94 2.03 12.52 26.13
CA VAL A 94 0.79 12.01 25.53
C VAL A 94 1.09 11.12 24.33
N LEU A 95 2.03 11.50 23.46
CA LEU A 95 2.45 10.65 22.35
C LEU A 95 3.06 9.33 22.81
N PHE A 96 3.93 9.37 23.81
CA PHE A 96 4.54 8.18 24.36
C PHE A 96 3.49 7.22 24.91
N LEU A 97 2.52 7.72 25.67
CA LEU A 97 1.40 6.92 26.18
C LEU A 97 0.52 6.37 25.05
N ALA A 98 0.21 7.18 24.03
CA ALA A 98 -0.57 6.73 22.87
C ALA A 98 0.15 5.62 22.11
N LEU A 99 1.46 5.77 21.85
CA LEU A 99 2.29 4.76 21.20
C LEU A 99 2.34 3.48 22.04
N LEU A 100 2.50 3.60 23.36
CA LEU A 100 2.52 2.45 24.27
C LEU A 100 1.19 1.68 24.22
N ILE A 101 0.05 2.38 24.29
CA ILE A 101 -1.28 1.76 24.19
C ILE A 101 -1.43 1.06 22.84
N MET A 102 -1.07 1.74 21.74
CA MET A 102 -1.12 1.15 20.40
C MET A 102 -0.28 -0.12 20.33
N THR A 103 0.98 -0.08 20.75
CA THR A 103 1.86 -1.26 20.75
C THR A 103 1.28 -2.42 21.56
N ILE A 104 0.69 -2.16 22.73
CA ILE A 104 0.02 -3.20 23.54
C ILE A 104 -1.19 -3.77 22.80
N VAL A 105 -2.06 -2.93 22.23
CA VAL A 105 -3.26 -3.38 21.51
C VAL A 105 -2.88 -4.19 20.26
N PHE A 106 -1.95 -3.70 19.45
CA PHE A 106 -1.46 -4.40 18.26
C PHE A 106 -0.73 -5.70 18.62
N GLY A 107 0.05 -5.71 19.70
CA GLY A 107 0.76 -6.91 20.16
C GLY A 107 -0.19 -7.98 20.71
N THR A 108 -1.18 -7.59 21.51
CA THR A 108 -2.14 -8.54 22.12
C THR A 108 -3.19 -9.04 21.15
N ARG A 109 -3.57 -8.25 20.13
CA ARG A 109 -4.59 -8.59 19.13
C ARG A 109 -3.99 -8.88 17.75
N ALA A 110 -2.81 -9.48 17.72
CA ALA A 110 -2.11 -9.80 16.47
C ALA A 110 -2.97 -10.68 15.54
N SER A 111 -3.77 -11.62 16.06
CA SER A 111 -4.65 -12.47 15.24
C SER A 111 -5.75 -11.68 14.52
N TRP A 112 -6.40 -10.76 15.23
CA TRP A 112 -7.42 -9.90 14.64
C TRP A 112 -6.81 -8.99 13.57
N PHE A 113 -5.64 -8.39 13.85
CA PHE A 113 -4.94 -7.56 12.87
C PHE A 113 -4.56 -8.37 11.62
N ARG A 114 -4.03 -9.59 11.79
CA ARG A 114 -3.73 -10.50 10.67
C ARG A 114 -4.97 -10.77 9.84
N ALA A 115 -6.10 -11.07 10.47
CA ALA A 115 -7.36 -11.30 9.75
C ALA A 115 -7.80 -10.06 8.94
N GLN A 116 -7.67 -8.85 9.51
CA GLN A 116 -7.98 -7.61 8.78
C GLN A 116 -7.05 -7.40 7.58
N VAL A 117 -5.74 -7.65 7.76
CA VAL A 117 -4.76 -7.55 6.67
C VAL A 117 -5.05 -8.59 5.58
N GLN A 118 -5.38 -9.82 5.96
CA GLN A 118 -5.75 -10.87 5.01
C GLN A 118 -7.04 -10.50 4.25
N GLU A 119 -8.04 -9.93 4.92
CA GLU A 119 -9.26 -9.52 4.25
C GLU A 119 -9.04 -8.38 3.24
N LEU A 120 -8.22 -7.40 3.62
CA LEU A 120 -7.79 -6.34 2.71
C LEU A 120 -7.03 -6.92 1.52
N PHE A 121 -6.08 -7.82 1.76
CA PHE A 121 -5.29 -8.45 0.71
C PHE A 121 -6.16 -9.30 -0.23
N LYS A 122 -7.15 -10.03 0.31
CA LYS A 122 -8.16 -10.74 -0.49
C LYS A 122 -8.94 -9.77 -1.37
N THR A 123 -9.39 -8.64 -0.81
CA THR A 123 -10.13 -7.62 -1.56
C THR A 123 -9.32 -7.07 -2.73
N PHE A 124 -8.02 -6.82 -2.52
CA PHE A 124 -7.11 -6.41 -3.61
C PHE A 124 -6.93 -7.51 -4.66
N ILE A 125 -6.78 -8.77 -4.23
CA ILE A 125 -6.69 -9.90 -5.15
C ILE A 125 -7.96 -10.01 -6.00
N VAL A 126 -9.15 -9.97 -5.39
CA VAL A 126 -10.42 -10.12 -6.12
C VAL A 126 -10.70 -8.92 -7.03
N GLY A 127 -10.45 -7.69 -6.55
CA GLY A 127 -10.89 -6.47 -7.24
C GLY A 127 -9.87 -5.82 -8.17
N SER A 128 -8.57 -6.08 -8.01
CA SER A 128 -7.52 -5.31 -8.70
C SER A 128 -6.40 -6.16 -9.30
N TYR A 129 -6.26 -7.42 -8.88
CA TYR A 129 -5.26 -8.30 -9.47
C TYR A 129 -5.60 -8.61 -10.93
N LYS A 130 -4.65 -8.31 -11.82
CA LYS A 130 -4.73 -8.69 -13.22
C LYS A 130 -3.75 -9.82 -13.43
N MET A 131 -4.28 -11.03 -13.64
CA MET A 131 -3.47 -12.20 -13.90
C MET A 131 -2.94 -12.14 -15.34
N ASP A 132 -1.66 -12.41 -15.53
CA ASP A 132 -1.02 -12.79 -16.80
C ASP A 132 0.26 -13.55 -16.44
N ASN A 133 0.28 -14.86 -16.69
CA ASN A 133 1.45 -15.69 -16.42
C ASN A 133 2.46 -15.67 -17.58
N ASP A 134 1.98 -15.45 -18.81
CA ASP A 134 2.82 -15.49 -20.00
C ASP A 134 3.56 -14.18 -20.24
N ASN A 135 2.96 -13.04 -19.83
CA ASN A 135 3.61 -11.74 -19.87
C ASN A 135 3.71 -11.13 -18.47
N GLN A 136 4.80 -10.40 -18.23
CA GLN A 136 4.91 -9.60 -17.01
C GLN A 136 3.79 -8.56 -16.99
N SER A 137 2.98 -8.59 -15.94
CA SER A 137 1.91 -7.62 -15.75
C SER A 137 2.50 -6.22 -15.61
N LEU A 138 2.01 -5.25 -16.39
CA LEU A 138 2.39 -3.83 -16.26
C LEU A 138 1.68 -3.15 -15.08
N ASP A 139 0.77 -3.86 -14.41
CA ASP A 139 0.02 -3.31 -13.28
C ASP A 139 0.89 -3.32 -12.01
N PRO A 140 1.16 -2.16 -11.39
CA PRO A 140 2.06 -2.06 -10.25
C PRO A 140 1.53 -2.80 -9.01
N LEU A 141 0.20 -2.95 -8.88
CA LEU A 141 -0.39 -3.69 -7.77
C LEU A 141 -0.20 -5.20 -7.95
N THR A 142 -0.37 -5.72 -9.17
CA THR A 142 -0.04 -7.11 -9.50
C THR A 142 1.43 -7.40 -9.22
N GLN A 143 2.35 -6.55 -9.69
CA GLN A 143 3.79 -6.75 -9.45
C GLN A 143 4.13 -6.76 -7.96
N LEU A 144 3.52 -5.87 -7.17
CA LEU A 144 3.73 -5.85 -5.72
C LEU A 144 3.24 -7.14 -5.06
N ILE A 145 2.05 -7.63 -5.43
CA ILE A 145 1.51 -8.90 -4.94
C ILE A 145 2.44 -10.05 -5.32
N ASP A 146 2.91 -10.08 -6.56
CA ASP A 146 3.80 -11.11 -7.07
C ASP A 146 5.14 -11.11 -6.31
N MET A 147 5.72 -9.93 -6.04
CA MET A 147 6.93 -9.79 -5.23
C MET A 147 6.71 -10.25 -3.78
N ILE A 148 5.57 -9.91 -3.18
CA ILE A 148 5.25 -10.34 -1.81
C ILE A 148 5.17 -11.86 -1.74
N GLN A 149 4.47 -12.49 -2.70
CA GLN A 149 4.31 -13.95 -2.75
C GLN A 149 5.63 -14.68 -2.95
N GLN A 150 6.47 -14.18 -3.86
CA GLN A 150 7.81 -14.72 -4.07
C GLN A 150 8.73 -14.51 -2.87
N ASN A 151 8.69 -13.34 -2.21
CA ASN A 151 9.58 -13.07 -1.08
C ASN A 151 9.14 -13.74 0.23
N GLN A 152 7.83 -13.99 0.40
CA GLN A 152 7.27 -14.61 1.60
C GLN A 152 6.93 -16.08 1.40
N HIS A 153 7.14 -16.63 0.20
CA HIS A 153 6.82 -18.01 -0.17
C HIS A 153 5.37 -18.37 0.17
N CYS A 154 4.41 -17.52 -0.22
CA CYS A 154 2.99 -17.73 0.03
C CYS A 154 2.16 -17.58 -1.26
N CYS A 155 0.91 -18.06 -1.25
CA CYS A 155 0.01 -17.97 -2.39
C CYS A 155 -1.43 -17.61 -1.99
N GLY A 156 -1.90 -16.47 -2.49
CA GLY A 156 -3.20 -15.89 -2.11
C GLY A 156 -3.14 -15.15 -0.77
N SER A 157 -4.31 -14.87 -0.19
CA SER A 157 -4.42 -14.20 1.11
C SER A 157 -4.65 -15.18 2.25
N TYR A 158 -5.70 -15.98 2.11
CA TYR A 158 -6.03 -17.11 2.96
C TYR A 158 -5.67 -18.42 2.26
N SER A 159 -5.84 -18.46 0.93
CA SER A 159 -5.55 -19.63 0.11
C SER A 159 -5.37 -19.24 -1.35
N TYR A 160 -4.69 -20.09 -2.13
CA TYR A 160 -4.64 -19.97 -3.59
C TYR A 160 -6.03 -19.92 -4.25
N GLN A 161 -7.08 -20.37 -3.55
CA GLN A 161 -8.46 -20.30 -4.04
C GLN A 161 -9.02 -18.88 -4.09
N ASP A 162 -8.43 -17.91 -3.40
CA ASP A 162 -8.86 -16.50 -3.44
C ASP A 162 -8.87 -15.94 -4.86
N TYR A 163 -7.98 -16.45 -5.72
CA TYR A 163 -7.92 -16.08 -7.14
C TYR A 163 -9.13 -16.53 -7.94
N LYS A 164 -9.86 -17.58 -7.52
CA LYS A 164 -11.06 -18.04 -8.24
C LYS A 164 -12.20 -17.02 -8.24
N GLU A 165 -12.20 -16.11 -7.27
CA GLU A 165 -13.18 -15.03 -7.19
C GLU A 165 -12.84 -13.87 -8.14
N ASN A 166 -11.59 -13.76 -8.60
CA ASN A 166 -11.14 -12.71 -9.51
C ASN A 166 -11.56 -13.01 -10.97
N GLU A 167 -12.15 -12.01 -11.64
CA GLU A 167 -12.63 -12.15 -13.03
C GLU A 167 -11.50 -12.35 -14.06
N SER A 168 -10.35 -11.70 -13.87
CA SER A 168 -9.17 -11.88 -14.74
C SER A 168 -8.60 -13.29 -14.64
N PHE A 169 -8.66 -13.91 -13.46
CA PHE A 169 -8.24 -15.29 -13.25
C PHE A 169 -9.19 -16.28 -13.94
N LYS A 170 -10.50 -16.07 -13.84
CA LYS A 170 -11.51 -16.92 -14.50
C LYS A 170 -11.37 -16.96 -16.04
N ALA A 171 -10.82 -15.90 -16.63
CA ALA A 171 -10.55 -15.83 -18.06
C ALA A 171 -9.35 -16.68 -18.50
N GLN A 172 -8.53 -17.18 -17.58
CA GLN A 172 -7.34 -17.97 -17.87
C GLN A 172 -7.54 -19.46 -17.58
N SER A 173 -6.75 -20.32 -18.23
CA SER A 173 -6.77 -21.78 -18.04
C SER A 173 -5.73 -22.28 -17.02
N TYR A 174 -5.27 -21.40 -16.13
CA TYR A 174 -4.27 -21.71 -15.11
C TYR A 174 -4.91 -21.96 -13.74
N SER A 175 -4.24 -22.76 -12.90
CA SER A 175 -4.71 -23.10 -11.56
C SER A 175 -4.22 -22.11 -10.50
N ILE A 176 -3.06 -21.48 -10.71
CA ILE A 176 -2.46 -20.46 -9.84
C ILE A 176 -1.66 -19.43 -10.66
N PRO A 177 -1.39 -18.23 -10.12
CA PRO A 177 -0.45 -17.29 -10.71
C PRO A 177 1.00 -17.79 -10.71
N ALA A 178 1.81 -17.27 -11.63
CA ALA A 178 3.23 -17.58 -11.73
C ALA A 178 4.00 -17.24 -10.46
N SER A 179 3.62 -16.16 -9.77
CA SER A 179 4.19 -15.73 -8.50
C SER A 179 3.89 -16.66 -7.32
N CYS A 180 3.00 -17.64 -7.47
CA CYS A 180 2.79 -18.69 -6.48
C CYS A 180 3.73 -19.91 -6.68
N CYS A 181 4.52 -19.94 -7.75
CA CYS A 181 5.43 -21.04 -8.05
C CYS A 181 6.84 -20.78 -7.51
N ALA A 182 7.54 -21.85 -7.13
CA ALA A 182 8.93 -21.72 -6.65
C ALA A 182 9.85 -21.19 -7.75
N ASP A 183 9.60 -21.60 -8.99
CA ASP A 183 10.14 -20.98 -10.19
C ASP A 183 8.98 -20.35 -10.96
N PRO A 184 8.93 -19.02 -11.08
CA PRO A 184 7.88 -18.33 -11.83
C PRO A 184 7.80 -18.78 -13.28
N THR A 185 8.87 -19.30 -13.88
CA THR A 185 8.90 -19.73 -15.30
C THR A 185 8.39 -21.16 -15.53
N ASP A 186 8.14 -21.92 -14.46
CA ASP A 186 7.66 -23.30 -14.55
C ASP A 186 6.17 -23.35 -14.94
N ARG A 187 5.91 -23.50 -16.25
CA ARG A 187 4.55 -23.68 -16.80
C ARG A 187 3.81 -24.88 -16.21
N SER A 188 4.54 -25.93 -15.81
CA SER A 188 3.91 -27.11 -15.22
C SER A 188 3.30 -26.79 -13.86
N CYS A 189 3.90 -25.86 -13.11
CA CYS A 189 3.40 -25.38 -11.84
C CYS A 189 2.11 -24.55 -11.99
N TRP A 190 2.03 -23.66 -12.99
CA TRP A 190 0.83 -22.83 -13.19
C TRP A 190 -0.42 -23.68 -13.49
N SER A 191 -0.25 -24.74 -14.28
CA SER A 191 -1.36 -25.63 -14.67
C SER A 191 -1.64 -26.70 -13.63
N LYS A 192 -0.60 -27.34 -13.07
CA LYS A 192 -0.70 -28.47 -12.13
C LYS A 192 0.21 -28.23 -10.92
N PRO A 193 -0.18 -27.31 -10.01
CA PRO A 193 0.61 -27.00 -8.83
C PRO A 193 0.69 -28.21 -7.90
N THR A 194 1.89 -28.45 -7.37
CA THR A 194 2.16 -29.47 -6.35
C THR A 194 2.87 -28.83 -5.15
N PRO A 195 2.79 -29.40 -3.94
CA PRO A 195 3.43 -28.83 -2.76
C PRO A 195 4.97 -28.75 -2.85
N LYS A 196 5.57 -29.30 -3.91
CA LYS A 196 7.02 -29.29 -4.16
C LYS A 196 7.45 -28.16 -5.10
N ASN A 197 6.59 -27.73 -6.02
CA ASN A 197 6.90 -26.68 -7.00
C ASN A 197 6.09 -25.40 -6.79
N SER A 198 5.18 -25.35 -5.81
CA SER A 198 4.39 -24.16 -5.50
C SER A 198 4.26 -23.89 -4.00
N TYR A 199 3.91 -22.65 -3.68
CA TYR A 199 3.66 -22.15 -2.33
C TYR A 199 2.18 -22.23 -1.93
N MET A 200 1.40 -23.14 -2.51
CA MET A 200 -0.06 -23.20 -2.31
C MET A 200 -0.50 -23.69 -0.92
N ASN A 201 0.40 -24.31 -0.16
CA ASN A 201 0.14 -24.97 1.13
C ASN A 201 0.95 -24.37 2.29
N THR A 202 1.58 -23.22 2.04
CA THR A 202 2.42 -22.49 3.01
C THR A 202 1.59 -21.40 3.67
#